data_AF-C4P802-F1
#
_entry.id   AF-C4P802-F1
#
_cell.length_a   1.000
_cell.length_b   1.000
_cell.length_c   1.000
_cell.angle_alpha   90.00
_cell.angle_beta   90.00
_cell.angle_gamma   90.00
#
_symmetry.space_group_name_H-M   'P 1'
#
loop_
_entity.id
_entity.type
_entity.pdbx_description
1 polymer ?
#
loop_
_entity_poly.entity_id
_entity_poly.type
_entity_poly.pdbx_seq_one_letter_code
_entity_poly.pdbx_strand_id
1 'polypeptide(L)'
;ATATYTDNILEDFCYKGCEIGLDYANGEMASIRGDKLTMDILEKIIRAENDYCLTQYEAYPTVAESHFGGSVRACCAAAGVGSAVACATGLAQPTLSGWSLSMLGHYERVGRLGFYGYDLPDQCTAPCSYSYLGDEGCPFEMRGT
;
A
#
# COMPACT_ATOMS: atom_id res chain seq x y z
N ALA A 1 -10.37 -11.53 6.63
CA ALA A 1 -11.31 -11.20 5.54
C ALA A 1 -12.21 -10.05 5.94
N THR A 2 -13.05 -10.20 6.98
CA THR A 2 -13.98 -9.14 7.45
C THR A 2 -13.34 -7.76 7.60
N ALA A 3 -12.14 -7.69 8.18
CA ALA A 3 -11.37 -6.45 8.35
C ALA A 3 -11.23 -5.56 7.09
N THR A 4 -11.31 -6.13 5.87
CA THR A 4 -11.19 -5.35 4.63
C THR A 4 -12.52 -4.88 4.06
N TYR A 5 -13.65 -5.22 4.69
CA TYR A 5 -14.98 -4.84 4.22
C TYR A 5 -15.97 -4.51 5.35
N THR A 6 -15.46 -4.30 6.58
CA THR A 6 -16.25 -3.89 7.75
C THR A 6 -15.64 -2.66 8.40
N ASP A 7 -16.45 -1.99 9.24
CA ASP A 7 -16.05 -0.87 10.11
C ASP A 7 -15.50 0.37 9.39
N ASN A 8 -15.59 0.42 8.05
CA ASN A 8 -15.08 1.48 7.17
C ASN A 8 -13.60 1.84 7.39
N ILE A 9 -12.82 0.97 8.04
CA ILE A 9 -11.41 1.25 8.33
C ILE A 9 -10.59 1.25 7.04
N LEU A 10 -10.73 0.19 6.22
CA LEU A 10 -10.08 0.17 4.92
C LEU A 10 -10.67 1.21 3.98
N GLU A 11 -11.97 1.50 4.08
CA GLU A 11 -12.60 2.53 3.25
C GLU A 11 -11.97 3.90 3.51
N ASP A 12 -11.78 4.28 4.78
CA ASP A 12 -11.12 5.52 5.18
C ASP A 12 -9.70 5.64 4.60
N PHE A 13 -8.88 4.59 4.75
CA PHE A 13 -7.52 4.56 4.19
C PHE A 13 -7.55 4.63 2.65
N CYS A 14 -8.52 3.92 2.05
CA CYS A 14 -8.95 4.00 0.67
C CYS A 14 -9.02 5.44 0.13
N TYR A 15 -9.95 6.18 0.72
CA TYR A 15 -10.27 7.53 0.30
C TYR A 15 -9.16 8.51 0.63
N LYS A 16 -8.52 8.38 1.80
CA LYS A 16 -7.42 9.25 2.17
C LYS A 16 -6.20 9.05 1.28
N GLY A 17 -5.88 7.80 0.95
CA GLY A 17 -4.84 7.48 -0.01
C GLY A 17 -5.11 8.12 -1.36
N CYS A 18 -6.33 8.03 -1.87
CA CYS A 18 -6.68 8.67 -3.13
C CYS A 18 -6.54 10.20 -3.07
N GLU A 19 -6.96 10.85 -1.98
CA GLU A 19 -6.76 12.29 -1.74
C GLU A 19 -5.27 12.65 -1.79
N ILE A 20 -4.43 11.95 -1.02
CA ILE A 20 -2.98 12.19 -0.99
C ILE A 20 -2.36 11.96 -2.38
N GLY A 21 -2.74 10.88 -3.06
CA GLY A 21 -2.28 10.59 -4.41
C GLY A 21 -2.62 11.70 -5.41
N LEU A 22 -3.83 12.26 -5.30
CA LEU A 22 -4.27 13.39 -6.11
C LEU A 22 -3.53 14.68 -5.77
N ASP A 23 -3.25 14.94 -4.50
CA ASP A 23 -2.47 16.12 -4.07
C ASP A 23 -1.08 16.11 -4.69
N TYR A 24 -0.39 14.96 -4.68
CA TYR A 24 0.91 14.80 -5.35
C TYR A 24 0.81 14.80 -6.88
N ALA A 25 -0.38 14.58 -7.43
CA ALA A 25 -0.68 14.64 -8.86
C ALA A 25 -1.28 16.01 -9.29
N ASN A 26 -1.18 17.04 -8.44
CA ASN A 26 -1.73 18.39 -8.67
C ASN A 26 -3.25 18.40 -8.96
N GLY A 27 -4.00 17.49 -8.35
CA GLY A 27 -5.44 17.32 -8.55
C GLY A 27 -5.82 16.65 -9.88
N GLU A 28 -4.86 16.32 -10.73
CA GLU A 28 -5.09 15.62 -11.99
C GLU A 28 -4.93 14.10 -11.80
N MET A 29 -6.06 13.41 -11.69
CA MET A 29 -6.07 11.95 -11.54
C MET A 29 -5.34 11.26 -12.69
N ALA A 30 -4.53 10.26 -12.35
CA ALA A 30 -3.75 9.45 -13.29
C ALA A 30 -2.76 10.24 -14.18
N SER A 31 -2.27 11.39 -13.70
CA SER A 31 -1.32 12.25 -14.43
C SER A 31 0.15 11.84 -14.27
N ILE A 32 0.49 11.04 -13.23
CA ILE A 32 1.86 10.57 -12.98
C ILE A 32 2.15 9.35 -13.86
N ARG A 33 2.53 9.60 -15.12
CA ARG A 33 2.85 8.58 -16.13
C ARG A 33 4.08 9.00 -16.95
N GLY A 34 4.70 8.04 -17.64
CA GLY A 34 5.86 8.30 -18.51
C GLY A 34 7.00 8.98 -17.75
N ASP A 35 7.49 10.10 -18.25
CA ASP A 35 8.62 10.84 -17.66
C ASP A 35 8.35 11.35 -16.24
N LYS A 36 7.07 11.51 -15.85
CA LYS A 36 6.69 11.95 -14.50
C LYS A 36 6.74 10.82 -13.47
N LEU A 37 6.73 9.56 -13.91
CA LEU A 37 6.73 8.40 -13.04
C LEU A 37 8.15 8.08 -12.58
N THR A 38 8.50 8.50 -11.37
CA THR A 38 9.81 8.27 -10.76
C THR A 38 9.69 7.62 -9.39
N MET A 39 10.75 6.96 -8.92
CA MET A 39 10.76 6.38 -7.57
C MET A 39 10.65 7.46 -6.49
N ASP A 40 11.19 8.66 -6.71
CA ASP A 40 11.14 9.76 -5.75
C ASP A 40 9.71 10.25 -5.48
N ILE A 41 8.87 10.37 -6.53
CA ILE A 41 7.48 10.78 -6.35
C ILE A 41 6.65 9.66 -5.72
N LEU A 42 6.91 8.41 -6.12
CA LEU A 42 6.26 7.25 -5.51
C LEU A 42 6.59 7.15 -4.02
N GLU A 43 7.86 7.25 -3.64
CA GLU A 43 8.28 7.18 -2.24
C GLU A 43 7.59 8.24 -1.37
N LYS A 44 7.44 9.47 -1.87
CA LYS A 44 6.73 10.55 -1.16
C LYS A 44 5.25 10.21 -0.93
N ILE A 45 4.56 9.76 -1.97
CA ILE A 45 3.14 9.34 -1.87
C ILE A 45 3.00 8.19 -0.88
N ILE A 46 3.84 7.16 -1.03
CA ILE A 46 3.78 5.95 -0.22
C ILE A 46 4.04 6.27 1.25
N ARG A 47 5.10 7.04 1.56
CA ARG A 47 5.42 7.39 2.95
C ARG A 47 4.32 8.23 3.59
N ALA A 48 3.74 9.19 2.86
CA ALA A 48 2.67 10.04 3.37
C ALA A 48 1.42 9.21 3.74
N GLU A 49 0.98 8.33 2.84
CA GLU A 49 -0.20 7.50 3.10
C GLU A 49 0.07 6.41 4.15
N ASN A 50 1.26 5.80 4.15
CA ASN A 50 1.62 4.81 5.15
C ASN A 50 1.69 5.42 6.55
N ASP A 51 2.20 6.65 6.68
CA ASP A 51 2.19 7.39 7.94
C ASP A 51 0.77 7.68 8.42
N TYR A 52 -0.14 8.09 7.52
CA TYR A 52 -1.55 8.28 7.83
C TYR A 52 -2.20 6.99 8.36
N CYS A 53 -2.12 5.90 7.60
CA CYS A 53 -2.75 4.62 7.94
C CYS A 53 -2.29 4.10 9.32
N LEU A 54 -0.97 4.15 9.58
CA LEU A 54 -0.40 3.67 10.85
C LEU A 54 -0.75 4.59 12.01
N THR A 55 -0.80 5.90 11.76
CA THR A 55 -1.26 6.88 12.75
C THR A 55 -2.71 6.65 13.14
N GLN A 56 -3.60 6.23 12.23
CA GLN A 56 -5.00 5.93 12.61
C GLN A 56 -5.09 4.78 13.63
N TYR A 57 -4.27 3.74 13.49
CA TYR A 57 -4.22 2.65 14.47
C TYR A 57 -3.62 3.08 15.81
N GLU A 58 -2.70 4.05 15.82
CA GLU A 58 -2.06 4.56 17.04
C GLU A 58 -2.93 5.59 17.76
N ALA A 59 -3.56 6.51 17.01
CA ALA A 59 -4.36 7.60 17.52
C ALA A 59 -5.76 7.18 17.95
N TYR A 60 -6.33 6.16 17.30
CA TYR A 60 -7.66 5.62 17.62
C TYR A 60 -7.57 4.15 18.04
N PRO A 61 -7.35 3.87 19.35
CA PRO A 61 -7.15 2.50 19.83
C PRO A 61 -8.28 1.52 19.49
N THR A 62 -9.52 2.01 19.34
CA THR A 62 -10.68 1.20 18.93
C THR A 62 -10.53 0.64 17.52
N VAL A 63 -9.84 1.36 16.63
CA VAL A 63 -9.53 0.90 15.26
C VAL A 63 -8.54 -0.26 15.32
N ALA A 64 -7.51 -0.14 16.16
CA ALA A 64 -6.55 -1.22 16.39
C ALA A 64 -7.15 -2.41 17.15
N GLU A 65 -8.19 -2.19 17.97
CA GLU A 65 -8.94 -3.25 18.65
C GLU A 65 -9.82 -4.03 17.67
N SER A 66 -10.56 -3.35 16.78
CA SER A 66 -11.28 -4.00 15.68
C SER A 66 -10.32 -4.79 14.79
N HIS A 67 -9.18 -4.19 14.44
CA HIS A 67 -8.10 -4.84 13.71
C HIS A 67 -7.01 -5.37 14.65
N PHE A 68 -7.39 -6.20 15.63
CA PHE A 68 -6.48 -6.74 16.63
C PHE A 68 -5.29 -7.52 16.04
N GLY A 69 -5.50 -8.17 14.89
CA GLY A 69 -4.47 -8.91 14.17
C GLY A 69 -3.53 -8.01 13.36
N GLY A 70 -2.22 -8.17 13.51
CA GLY A 70 -1.24 -7.40 12.74
C GLY A 70 -1.37 -7.56 11.23
N SER A 71 -1.67 -8.77 10.75
CA SER A 71 -1.85 -9.05 9.32
C SER A 71 -2.96 -8.25 8.67
N VAL A 72 -4.06 -7.97 9.38
CA VAL A 72 -5.14 -7.16 8.80
C VAL A 72 -4.80 -5.67 8.83
N ARG A 73 -4.02 -5.21 9.82
CA ARG A 73 -3.49 -3.84 9.84
C ARG A 73 -2.51 -3.61 8.69
N ALA A 74 -1.58 -4.54 8.49
CA ALA A 74 -0.62 -4.54 7.40
C ALA A 74 -1.32 -4.52 6.03
N CYS A 75 -2.29 -5.43 5.83
CA CYS A 75 -3.09 -5.49 4.61
C CYS A 75 -3.81 -4.16 4.34
N CYS A 76 -4.47 -3.57 5.34
CA CYS A 76 -5.23 -2.34 5.12
C CYS A 76 -4.33 -1.13 4.86
N ALA A 77 -3.22 -0.99 5.59
CA ALA A 77 -2.28 0.10 5.36
C ALA A 77 -1.65 0.02 3.96
N ALA A 78 -1.22 -1.17 3.52
CA ALA A 78 -0.65 -1.36 2.19
C ALA A 78 -1.70 -1.19 1.09
N ALA A 79 -2.97 -1.53 1.33
CA ALA A 79 -4.06 -1.28 0.40
C ALA A 79 -4.40 0.23 0.28
N GLY A 80 -4.34 0.98 1.39
CA GLY A 80 -4.43 2.46 1.38
C GLY A 80 -3.34 3.08 0.50
N VAL A 81 -2.09 2.69 0.75
CA VAL A 81 -0.93 3.09 -0.06
C VAL A 81 -1.08 2.71 -1.54
N GLY A 82 -1.53 1.49 -1.82
CA GLY A 82 -1.80 1.03 -3.18
C GLY A 82 -2.83 1.90 -3.89
N SER A 83 -3.86 2.35 -3.17
CA SER A 83 -4.90 3.24 -3.69
C SER A 83 -4.36 4.65 -3.97
N ALA A 84 -3.46 5.17 -3.13
CA ALA A 84 -2.78 6.44 -3.39
C ALA A 84 -1.98 6.42 -4.68
N VAL A 85 -1.15 5.37 -4.86
CA VAL A 85 -0.36 5.19 -6.08
C VAL A 85 -1.27 4.94 -7.29
N ALA A 86 -2.36 4.19 -7.13
CA ALA A 86 -3.32 3.93 -8.20
C ALA A 86 -4.04 5.21 -8.65
N CYS A 87 -4.51 6.06 -7.73
CA CYS A 87 -5.15 7.33 -8.07
C CYS A 87 -4.19 8.31 -8.75
N ALA A 88 -2.93 8.35 -8.30
CA ALA A 88 -1.93 9.27 -8.85
C ALA A 88 -1.44 8.83 -10.26
N THR A 89 -1.26 7.53 -10.48
CA THR A 89 -0.64 6.99 -11.70
C THR A 89 -1.63 6.40 -12.70
N GLY A 90 -2.77 5.89 -12.22
CA GLY A 90 -3.70 5.06 -12.99
C GLY A 90 -3.05 3.84 -13.65
N LEU A 91 -2.05 3.26 -12.98
CA LEU A 91 -1.31 2.07 -13.40
C LEU A 91 -1.28 1.06 -12.25
N ALA A 92 -1.39 -0.23 -12.56
CA ALA A 92 -1.34 -1.28 -11.53
C ALA A 92 0.10 -1.62 -11.10
N GLN A 93 1.05 -1.73 -12.02
CA GLN A 93 2.41 -2.18 -11.67
C GLN A 93 3.10 -1.34 -10.57
N PRO A 94 3.04 0.01 -10.60
CA PRO A 94 3.64 0.84 -9.55
C PRO A 94 3.03 0.62 -8.16
N THR A 95 1.78 0.13 -8.07
CA THR A 95 1.16 -0.15 -6.77
C THR A 95 1.83 -1.31 -6.05
N LEU A 96 2.49 -2.24 -6.76
CA LEU A 96 3.31 -3.29 -6.14
C LEU A 96 4.55 -2.71 -5.45
N SER A 97 5.16 -1.67 -6.03
CA SER A 97 6.24 -0.93 -5.37
C SER A 97 5.73 -0.21 -4.12
N GLY A 98 4.51 0.35 -4.19
CA GLY A 98 3.81 0.92 -3.04
C GLY A 98 3.56 -0.09 -1.92
N TRP A 99 3.03 -1.25 -2.28
CA TRP A 99 2.77 -2.35 -1.35
C TRP A 99 4.04 -2.78 -0.62
N SER A 100 5.13 -3.00 -1.36
CA SER A 100 6.40 -3.44 -0.76
C SER A 100 6.95 -2.43 0.24
N LEU A 101 7.00 -1.14 -0.12
CA LEU A 101 7.52 -0.10 0.77
C LEU A 101 6.60 0.13 1.97
N SER A 102 5.27 -0.01 1.83
CA SER A 102 4.34 0.04 2.95
C SER A 102 4.62 -1.07 3.96
N MET A 103 4.78 -2.32 3.50
CA MET A 103 5.05 -3.46 4.39
C MET A 103 6.37 -3.33 5.13
N LEU A 104 7.45 -2.96 4.42
CA LEU A 104 8.76 -2.73 5.04
C LEU A 104 8.71 -1.56 6.03
N GLY A 105 8.05 -0.46 5.67
CA GLY A 105 7.89 0.70 6.54
C GLY A 105 7.02 0.44 7.76
N HIS A 106 5.99 -0.40 7.63
CA HIS A 106 5.15 -0.83 8.76
C HIS A 106 5.98 -1.64 9.76
N TYR A 107 6.77 -2.60 9.26
CA TYR A 107 7.65 -3.40 10.11
C TYR A 107 8.63 -2.50 10.88
N GLU A 108 9.27 -1.55 10.18
CA GLU A 108 10.23 -0.62 10.77
C GLU A 108 9.59 0.29 11.82
N ARG A 109 8.40 0.86 11.54
CA ARG A 109 7.71 1.79 12.45
C ARG A 109 7.21 1.10 13.73
N VAL A 110 6.52 -0.04 13.57
CA VAL A 110 5.74 -0.67 14.66
C VAL A 110 6.54 -1.79 15.36
N GLY A 111 7.61 -2.27 14.74
CA GLY A 111 8.41 -3.41 15.23
C GLY A 111 7.67 -4.75 15.12
N ARG A 112 6.59 -4.81 14.33
CA ARG A 112 5.78 -6.01 14.03
C ARG A 112 5.01 -5.81 12.73
N LEU A 113 4.59 -6.91 12.10
CA LEU A 113 3.76 -6.87 10.89
C LEU A 113 2.58 -7.83 11.00
N GLY A 114 2.74 -9.09 10.56
CA GLY A 114 1.67 -10.09 10.53
C GLY A 114 1.99 -11.38 11.29
N PHE A 115 1.23 -12.43 10.99
CA PHE A 115 1.51 -13.78 11.46
C PHE A 115 2.81 -14.34 10.87
N TYR A 116 3.26 -15.49 11.37
CA TYR A 116 4.47 -16.16 10.88
C TYR A 116 4.36 -16.55 9.39
N GLY A 117 5.22 -15.97 8.53
CA GLY A 117 5.17 -16.20 7.09
C GLY A 117 4.14 -15.33 6.35
N TYR A 118 3.51 -14.37 7.03
CA TYR A 118 2.65 -13.37 6.39
C TYR A 118 3.39 -12.62 5.29
N ASP A 119 4.65 -12.25 5.54
CA ASP A 119 5.47 -11.42 4.68
C ASP A 119 6.29 -12.17 3.64
N LEU A 120 6.10 -13.49 3.49
CA LEU A 120 6.78 -14.26 2.43
C LEU A 120 6.60 -13.63 1.04
N PRO A 121 5.37 -13.32 0.58
CA PRO A 121 5.20 -12.58 -0.67
C PRO A 121 5.67 -11.11 -0.57
N ASP A 122 5.57 -10.47 0.59
CA ASP A 122 5.90 -9.05 0.77
C ASP A 122 7.41 -8.79 0.61
N GLN A 123 8.27 -9.67 1.16
CA GLN A 123 9.72 -9.61 1.00
C GLN A 123 10.15 -9.83 -0.46
N CYS A 124 9.38 -10.62 -1.21
CA CYS A 124 9.59 -10.86 -2.64
C CYS A 124 8.98 -9.77 -3.54
N THR A 125 8.13 -8.89 -3.00
CA THR A 125 7.38 -7.94 -3.83
C THR A 125 8.31 -6.95 -4.53
N ALA A 126 9.28 -6.35 -3.84
CA ALA A 126 10.24 -5.44 -4.46
C ALA A 126 11.06 -6.07 -5.61
N PRO A 127 11.79 -7.19 -5.41
CA PRO A 127 12.58 -7.80 -6.48
C PRO A 127 11.70 -8.33 -7.63
N CYS A 128 10.52 -8.89 -7.33
CA CYS A 128 9.63 -9.45 -8.36
C CYS A 128 8.66 -8.43 -8.97
N SER A 129 8.69 -7.15 -8.56
CA SER A 129 7.80 -6.11 -9.11
C SER A 129 8.08 -5.82 -10.58
N TYR A 130 9.34 -5.81 -10.98
CA TYR A 130 9.74 -5.52 -12.37
C TYR A 130 10.65 -6.61 -12.94
N SER A 131 10.71 -7.77 -12.28
CA SER A 131 11.37 -8.95 -12.83
C SER A 131 10.66 -9.37 -14.12
N TYR A 132 11.44 -9.89 -15.06
CA TYR A 132 10.97 -10.52 -16.30
C TYR A 132 11.36 -12.00 -16.36
N LEU A 133 11.84 -12.55 -15.24
CA LEU A 133 12.17 -13.97 -15.11
C LEU A 133 10.89 -14.81 -15.07
N GLY A 134 11.00 -16.05 -15.55
CA GLY A 134 9.85 -16.87 -15.98
C GLY A 134 8.73 -17.01 -14.94
N ASP A 135 9.06 -17.37 -13.70
CA ASP A 135 8.12 -17.58 -12.59
C ASP A 135 8.11 -16.46 -11.55
N GLU A 136 8.84 -15.37 -11.78
CA GLU A 136 8.88 -14.20 -10.89
C GLU A 136 8.07 -13.02 -11.43
N GLY A 137 8.14 -12.81 -12.75
CA GLY A 137 7.68 -11.61 -13.42
C GLY A 137 6.33 -11.77 -14.08
N CYS A 138 5.33 -11.04 -13.59
CA CYS A 138 4.02 -10.95 -14.24
C CYS A 138 3.40 -9.56 -14.00
N PRO A 139 2.79 -8.91 -15.01
CA PRO A 139 1.92 -7.75 -14.84
C PRO A 139 0.88 -8.00 -13.76
N PHE A 140 0.64 -7.01 -12.89
CA PHE A 140 -0.17 -7.20 -11.69
C PHE A 140 -1.58 -7.73 -12.00
N GLU A 141 -2.19 -7.26 -13.08
CA GLU A 141 -3.52 -7.66 -13.54
C GLU A 141 -3.62 -9.14 -13.92
N MET A 142 -2.50 -9.79 -14.24
CA MET A 142 -2.44 -11.21 -14.62
C MET A 142 -1.93 -12.11 -13.48
N ARG A 143 -1.62 -11.56 -12.31
CA ARG A 143 -1.26 -12.35 -11.12
C ARG A 143 -2.51 -12.99 -10.50
N GLY A 144 -2.30 -14.04 -9.72
CA GLY A 144 -3.37 -14.77 -9.04
C GLY A 144 -2.82 -15.73 -7.99
N THR A 145 -3.73 -16.39 -7.28
CA THR A 145 -3.45 -17.46 -6.30
C THR A 145 -3.47 -18.83 -6.95
#